data_AF-A0A9E0WGF1-F1
#
_entry.id   AF-A0A9E0WGF1-F1
#
_cell.length_a   1.000
_cell.length_b   1.000
_cell.length_c   1.000
_cell.angle_alpha   90.00
_cell.angle_beta   90.00
_cell.angle_gamma   90.00
#
_symmetry.space_group_name_H-M   'P 1'
#
loop_
_entity.id
_entity.type
_entity.pdbx_description
1 polymer ?
#
loop_
_entity_poly.entity_id
_entity_poly.type
_entity_poly.pdbx_seq_one_letter_code
_entity_poly.pdbx_strand_id
1 'polypeptide(L)'
;MVRNVITISSFILALAACANVPAATSADETLNDPRKGEEIRSLCFTSSIDGFGETTRRSIVVSKGSKDYLIETYGSCFDLDHANSISFDSATSCLSRGDDIYAFNSAFGPDRDDHMIPACKVKAIYNWDKDAAEESEIIESEGEETETVEATVAESEVEDAGTQETEAVEETIESETVETESE
;
A
#
# COMPACT_ATOMS: atom_id res chain seq x y z
N MET A 1 -58.87 -2.78 -45.91
CA MET A 1 -57.57 -3.32 -46.35
C MET A 1 -56.53 -2.96 -45.29
N VAL A 2 -55.80 -3.98 -44.84
CA VAL A 2 -54.61 -4.03 -43.97
C VAL A 2 -53.74 -2.75 -44.06
N ARG A 3 -53.49 -2.01 -42.97
CA ARG A 3 -52.60 -2.25 -41.80
C ARG A 3 -51.18 -1.72 -42.09
N ASN A 4 -50.78 -0.66 -41.38
CA ASN A 4 -49.38 -0.43 -41.02
C ASN A 4 -49.26 0.43 -39.76
N VAL A 5 -49.01 -0.28 -38.66
CA VAL A 5 -48.42 0.18 -37.40
C VAL A 5 -46.92 0.28 -37.65
N ILE A 6 -46.29 1.44 -37.47
CA ILE A 6 -44.87 1.52 -37.08
C ILE A 6 -44.67 2.73 -36.15
N THR A 7 -44.73 2.43 -34.86
CA THR A 7 -44.09 3.14 -33.74
C THR A 7 -42.57 3.07 -33.88
N ILE A 8 -41.87 4.20 -33.89
CA ILE A 8 -40.41 4.30 -33.65
C ILE A 8 -40.26 5.45 -32.64
N SER A 9 -40.48 5.19 -31.35
CA SER A 9 -39.48 4.67 -30.41
C SER A 9 -38.23 5.57 -30.36
N SER A 10 -38.27 6.48 -29.41
CA SER A 10 -37.20 7.33 -28.91
C SER A 10 -35.88 6.55 -28.79
N PHE A 11 -34.84 6.95 -29.52
CA PHE A 11 -33.48 6.48 -29.27
C PHE A 11 -32.86 7.44 -28.24
N ILE A 12 -33.06 7.12 -26.97
CA ILE A 12 -32.40 7.78 -25.85
C ILE A 12 -30.93 7.34 -25.90
N LEU A 13 -30.06 8.23 -26.37
CA LEU A 13 -28.63 8.05 -26.31
C LEU A 13 -28.17 8.31 -24.87
N ALA A 14 -28.22 7.26 -24.04
CA ALA A 14 -27.69 7.29 -22.69
C ALA A 14 -26.14 7.25 -22.75
N LEU A 15 -25.52 8.41 -22.76
CA LEU A 15 -24.12 8.57 -22.39
C LEU A 15 -24.01 8.46 -20.87
N ALA A 16 -24.02 7.22 -20.36
CA ALA A 16 -23.48 6.93 -19.03
C ALA A 16 -21.95 7.01 -19.12
N ALA A 17 -21.41 8.24 -19.15
CA ALA A 17 -19.97 8.47 -19.05
C ALA A 17 -19.55 8.28 -17.59
N CYS A 18 -18.46 7.53 -17.41
CA CYS A 18 -17.90 7.05 -16.15
C CYS A 18 -17.86 8.12 -15.04
N ALA A 19 -18.73 7.99 -14.04
CA ALA A 19 -18.51 8.62 -12.75
C ALA A 19 -17.49 7.76 -11.97
N ASN A 20 -16.25 7.70 -12.45
CA ASN A 20 -15.14 7.19 -11.66
C ASN A 20 -14.57 8.39 -10.91
N VAL A 21 -15.26 8.81 -9.84
CA VAL A 21 -14.70 9.77 -8.89
C VAL A 21 -13.77 8.95 -8.01
N PRO A 22 -12.44 9.07 -8.13
CA PRO A 22 -11.57 8.56 -7.08
C PRO A 22 -11.94 9.35 -5.83
N ALA A 23 -12.51 8.68 -4.84
CA ALA A 23 -12.61 9.27 -3.51
C ALA A 23 -11.17 9.61 -3.11
N ALA A 24 -10.92 10.87 -2.80
CA ALA A 24 -9.63 11.28 -2.27
C ALA A 24 -9.52 10.69 -0.86
N THR A 25 -8.95 9.48 -0.75
CA THR A 25 -8.63 8.87 0.53
C THR A 25 -7.53 9.69 1.20
N SER A 26 -7.70 9.97 2.49
CA SER A 26 -6.65 10.64 3.25
C SER A 26 -5.49 9.69 3.54
N ALA A 27 -4.27 10.22 3.67
CA ALA A 27 -3.10 9.39 3.96
C ALA A 27 -3.27 8.57 5.24
N ASP A 28 -3.92 9.14 6.25
CA ASP A 28 -4.18 8.46 7.52
C ASP A 28 -5.20 7.32 7.37
N GLU A 29 -6.17 7.42 6.47
CA GLU A 29 -7.11 6.34 6.16
C GLU A 29 -6.39 5.18 5.46
N THR A 30 -5.63 5.44 4.38
CA THR A 30 -4.89 4.37 3.68
C THR A 30 -3.85 3.70 4.59
N LEU A 31 -3.23 4.45 5.50
CA LEU A 31 -2.26 3.90 6.46
C LEU A 31 -2.92 3.09 7.58
N ASN A 32 -4.20 3.26 7.87
CA ASN A 32 -4.95 2.47 8.85
C ASN A 32 -5.92 1.47 8.19
N ASP A 33 -5.83 1.31 6.87
CA ASP A 33 -6.69 0.43 6.08
C ASP A 33 -6.46 -1.05 6.47
N PRO A 34 -7.52 -1.86 6.64
CA PRO A 34 -7.40 -3.29 6.93
C PRO A 34 -6.66 -4.09 5.85
N ARG A 35 -6.58 -3.58 4.61
CA ARG A 35 -5.79 -4.15 3.51
C ARG A 35 -4.29 -4.04 3.73
N LYS A 36 -3.83 -3.21 4.68
CA LYS A 36 -2.42 -3.06 5.02
C LYS A 36 -1.95 -4.29 5.80
N GLY A 37 -1.09 -5.09 5.17
CA GLY A 37 -0.44 -6.25 5.78
C GLY A 37 0.86 -5.91 6.50
N GLU A 38 1.73 -6.91 6.58
CA GLU A 38 3.01 -6.84 7.30
C GLU A 38 4.01 -5.85 6.67
N GLU A 39 4.82 -5.20 7.51
CA GLU A 39 5.95 -4.38 7.07
C GLU A 39 7.06 -5.27 6.49
N ILE A 40 7.55 -4.92 5.31
CA ILE A 40 8.69 -5.55 4.67
C ILE A 40 9.90 -4.62 4.66
N ARG A 41 11.09 -5.22 4.68
CA ARG A 41 12.35 -4.47 4.72
C ARG A 41 12.64 -3.72 3.42
N SER A 42 12.34 -4.35 2.28
CA SER A 42 12.72 -3.83 0.96
C SER A 42 11.88 -4.43 -0.15
N LEU A 43 11.53 -3.62 -1.14
CA LEU A 43 10.84 -3.99 -2.36
C LEU A 43 11.82 -3.97 -3.54
N CYS A 44 12.26 -5.15 -3.95
CA CYS A 44 13.20 -5.28 -5.08
C CYS A 44 12.47 -5.19 -6.42
N PHE A 45 12.86 -4.27 -7.29
CA PHE A 45 12.31 -4.18 -8.63
C PHE A 45 13.29 -4.80 -9.64
N THR A 46 12.83 -5.73 -10.47
CA THR A 46 13.63 -6.31 -11.56
C THR A 46 13.68 -5.40 -12.79
N SER A 47 12.78 -4.42 -12.84
CA SER A 47 12.53 -3.45 -13.92
C SER A 47 11.84 -2.22 -13.32
N SER A 48 11.31 -1.29 -14.12
CA SER A 48 10.36 -0.29 -13.63
C SER A 48 9.14 -0.95 -12.97
N ILE A 49 8.42 -0.21 -12.11
CA ILE A 49 7.13 -0.65 -11.58
C ILE A 49 6.14 -0.96 -12.71
N ASP A 50 5.24 -1.91 -12.48
CA ASP A 50 4.17 -2.23 -13.44
C ASP A 50 3.08 -1.15 -13.44
N GLY A 51 2.90 -0.50 -12.29
CA GLY A 51 1.97 0.62 -12.12
C GLY A 51 1.88 1.04 -10.66
N PHE A 52 1.09 2.09 -10.43
CA PHE A 52 0.69 2.51 -9.10
C PHE A 52 -0.80 2.84 -9.11
N GLY A 53 -1.44 2.72 -7.94
CA GLY A 53 -2.87 2.91 -7.76
C GLY A 53 -3.14 4.11 -6.87
N GLU A 54 -3.74 3.83 -5.72
CA GLU A 54 -4.12 4.84 -4.74
C GLU A 54 -2.90 5.63 -4.26
N THR A 55 -3.01 6.95 -4.33
CA THR A 55 -2.00 7.90 -3.88
C THR A 55 -2.62 8.87 -2.90
N THR A 56 -1.86 9.17 -1.86
CA THR A 56 -2.19 10.21 -0.89
C THR A 56 -0.98 11.10 -0.70
N ARG A 57 -1.10 12.10 0.17
CA ARG A 57 0.02 12.96 0.52
C ARG A 57 1.20 12.24 1.18
N ARG A 58 1.00 11.06 1.78
CA ARG A 58 2.05 10.36 2.55
C ARG A 58 2.15 8.88 2.24
N SER A 59 1.34 8.37 1.34
CA SER A 59 1.31 6.96 1.01
C SER A 59 1.04 6.74 -0.46
N ILE A 60 1.52 5.62 -0.97
CA ILE A 60 1.25 5.17 -2.32
C ILE A 60 1.17 3.65 -2.39
N VAL A 61 0.18 3.14 -3.12
CA VAL A 61 0.10 1.72 -3.47
C VAL A 61 0.78 1.49 -4.81
N VAL A 62 1.81 0.66 -4.83
CA VAL A 62 2.54 0.26 -6.04
C VAL A 62 2.30 -1.20 -6.37
N SER A 63 2.20 -1.49 -7.67
CA SER A 63 2.00 -2.84 -8.18
C SER A 63 3.31 -3.39 -8.73
N LYS A 64 3.61 -4.64 -8.35
CA LYS A 64 4.74 -5.43 -8.86
C LYS A 64 4.26 -6.86 -9.16
N GLY A 65 4.14 -7.18 -10.43
CA GLY A 65 3.56 -8.41 -10.94
C GLY A 65 2.10 -8.54 -10.50
N SER A 66 1.82 -9.59 -9.73
CA SER A 66 0.49 -9.86 -9.17
C SER A 66 0.34 -9.41 -7.71
N LYS A 67 1.31 -8.68 -7.16
CA LYS A 67 1.31 -8.24 -5.76
C LYS A 67 1.34 -6.72 -5.67
N ASP A 68 0.65 -6.20 -4.68
CA ASP A 68 0.64 -4.77 -4.37
C ASP A 68 1.35 -4.51 -3.04
N TYR A 69 1.91 -3.30 -2.94
CA TYR A 69 2.66 -2.87 -1.77
C TYR A 69 2.30 -1.42 -1.46
N LEU A 70 2.07 -1.13 -0.18
CA LEU A 70 1.86 0.22 0.31
C LEU A 70 3.18 0.81 0.78
N ILE A 71 3.60 1.93 0.21
CA ILE A 71 4.80 2.66 0.62
C ILE A 71 4.36 3.90 1.39
N GLU A 72 4.83 4.05 2.63
CA GLU A 72 4.67 5.27 3.42
C GLU A 72 5.89 6.17 3.25
N THR A 73 5.68 7.48 3.11
CA THR A 73 6.75 8.49 3.04
C THR A 73 6.91 9.27 4.35
N TYR A 74 8.10 9.84 4.54
CA TYR A 74 8.39 10.76 5.63
C TYR A 74 7.70 12.11 5.36
N GLY A 75 6.66 12.40 6.15
CA GLY A 75 5.88 13.64 6.02
C GLY A 75 5.00 13.69 4.77
N SER A 76 4.48 14.86 4.45
CA SER A 76 3.72 15.11 3.22
C SER A 76 4.69 15.29 2.06
N CYS A 77 4.55 14.45 1.05
CA CYS A 77 5.23 14.57 -0.23
C CYS A 77 4.53 15.60 -1.11
N PHE A 78 5.30 16.38 -1.86
CA PHE A 78 4.76 17.36 -2.79
C PHE A 78 4.18 16.64 -4.02
N ASP A 79 2.95 16.97 -4.41
CA ASP A 79 2.23 16.43 -5.57
C ASP A 79 2.04 14.90 -5.63
N LEU A 80 2.28 14.17 -4.53
CA LEU A 80 2.10 12.71 -4.52
C LEU A 80 0.64 12.31 -4.72
N ASP A 81 -0.31 13.06 -4.15
CA ASP A 81 -1.77 12.86 -4.28
C ASP A 81 -2.31 13.19 -5.68
N HIS A 82 -1.49 13.82 -6.52
CA HIS A 82 -1.83 14.21 -7.89
C HIS A 82 -0.83 13.66 -8.91
N ALA A 83 -0.02 12.67 -8.51
CA ALA A 83 1.02 12.11 -9.35
C ALA A 83 0.41 11.36 -10.55
N ASN A 84 0.86 11.71 -11.75
CA ASN A 84 0.57 10.99 -12.99
C ASN A 84 1.72 10.06 -13.41
N SER A 85 2.94 10.32 -12.93
CA SER A 85 4.05 9.38 -13.03
C SER A 85 4.96 9.47 -11.82
N ILE A 86 5.72 8.41 -11.56
CA ILE A 86 6.55 8.27 -10.37
C ILE A 86 7.87 7.61 -10.72
N SER A 87 8.94 8.08 -10.11
CA SER A 87 10.27 7.50 -10.20
C SER A 87 10.80 7.18 -8.81
N PHE A 88 11.55 6.09 -8.74
CA PHE A 88 12.24 5.65 -7.53
C PHE A 88 13.73 5.79 -7.77
N ASP A 89 14.40 6.43 -6.83
CA ASP A 89 15.85 6.51 -6.77
C ASP A 89 16.31 5.75 -5.53
N SER A 90 16.81 4.55 -5.78
CA SER A 90 17.34 3.66 -4.76
C SER A 90 18.80 3.36 -5.06
N ALA A 91 19.63 3.33 -4.02
CA ALA A 91 21.06 3.02 -4.18
C ALA A 91 21.31 1.59 -4.71
N THR A 92 20.31 0.72 -4.60
CA THR A 92 20.34 -0.66 -5.08
C THR A 92 19.15 -0.93 -6.01
N SER A 93 19.06 -2.13 -6.59
CA SER A 93 17.86 -2.57 -7.32
C SER A 93 16.62 -2.77 -6.43
N CYS A 94 16.71 -2.47 -5.14
CA CYS A 94 15.62 -2.59 -4.19
C CYS A 94 15.34 -1.27 -3.50
N LEU A 95 14.06 -0.90 -3.50
CA LEU A 95 13.55 0.22 -2.73
C LEU A 95 13.47 -0.18 -1.26
N SER A 96 14.01 0.67 -0.40
CA SER A 96 14.18 0.45 1.02
C SER A 96 13.95 1.75 1.78
N ARG A 97 13.96 1.66 3.10
CA ARG A 97 13.73 2.83 3.97
C ARG A 97 14.85 3.86 3.75
N GLY A 98 14.47 5.10 3.50
CA GLY A 98 15.37 6.22 3.22
C GLY A 98 15.66 6.49 1.75
N ASP A 99 15.23 5.61 0.84
CA ASP A 99 15.32 5.86 -0.60
C ASP A 99 14.36 6.98 -1.05
N ASP A 100 14.62 7.55 -2.22
CA ASP A 100 13.91 8.71 -2.75
C ASP A 100 12.79 8.32 -3.71
N ILE A 101 11.64 8.97 -3.54
CA ILE A 101 10.50 8.93 -4.45
C ILE A 101 10.33 10.31 -5.07
N TYR A 102 10.21 10.34 -6.39
CA TYR A 102 9.87 11.53 -7.15
C TYR A 102 8.50 11.36 -7.78
N ALA A 103 7.57 12.24 -7.43
CA ALA A 103 6.24 12.30 -8.02
C ALA A 103 6.21 13.40 -9.09
N PHE A 104 5.61 13.10 -10.24
CA PHE A 104 5.44 14.04 -11.34
C PHE A 104 3.96 14.16 -11.70
N ASN A 105 3.50 15.38 -11.95
CA ASN A 105 2.13 15.64 -12.41
C ASN A 105 1.94 15.43 -13.92
N SER A 106 2.98 15.01 -14.65
CA SER A 106 2.94 14.68 -16.07
C SER A 106 3.10 13.17 -16.29
N ALA A 107 2.36 12.63 -17.26
CA ALA A 107 2.39 11.20 -17.59
C ALA A 107 3.72 10.76 -18.24
N PHE A 108 4.54 11.71 -18.70
CA PHE A 108 5.77 11.44 -19.43
C PHE A 108 7.05 11.74 -18.61
N GLY A 109 6.91 11.93 -17.30
CA GLY A 109 8.02 12.26 -16.40
C GLY A 109 8.17 13.77 -16.16
N PRO A 110 9.36 14.25 -15.73
CA PRO A 110 9.57 15.67 -15.43
C PRO A 110 9.33 16.54 -16.66
N ASP A 111 8.48 17.56 -16.51
CA ASP A 111 8.33 18.59 -17.52
C ASP A 111 9.58 19.47 -17.59
N ARG A 112 9.77 20.15 -18.73
CA ARG A 112 10.96 21.00 -18.96
C ARG A 112 11.11 22.16 -17.98
N ASP A 113 10.10 22.44 -17.16
CA ASP A 113 10.12 23.49 -16.15
C ASP A 113 10.32 22.92 -14.72
N ASP A 114 10.30 21.59 -14.56
CA ASP A 114 10.25 20.85 -13.30
C ASP A 114 11.65 20.61 -12.69
N HIS A 115 12.47 21.67 -12.66
CA HIS A 115 13.89 21.56 -12.32
C HIS A 115 14.17 21.36 -10.81
N MET A 116 13.15 21.34 -9.95
CA MET A 116 13.35 21.24 -8.51
C MET A 116 12.19 20.52 -7.81
N ILE A 117 11.88 19.30 -8.24
CA ILE A 117 10.90 18.45 -7.57
C ILE A 117 11.54 17.93 -6.27
N PRO A 118 10.94 18.19 -5.10
CA PRO A 118 11.48 17.69 -3.84
C PRO A 118 11.34 16.17 -3.77
N ALA A 119 12.42 15.49 -3.41
CA ALA A 119 12.42 14.05 -3.20
C ALA A 119 11.70 13.68 -1.90
N CYS A 120 10.94 12.59 -1.93
CA CYS A 120 10.19 12.08 -0.79
C CYS A 120 10.81 10.82 -0.27
N LYS A 121 11.28 10.86 0.98
CA LYS A 121 11.97 9.73 1.59
C LYS A 121 10.99 8.63 1.98
N VAL A 122 11.32 7.38 1.64
CA VAL A 122 10.55 6.20 2.06
C VAL A 122 10.69 5.99 3.57
N LYS A 123 9.57 5.95 4.30
CA LYS A 123 9.52 5.65 5.73
C LYS A 123 9.39 4.17 6.01
N ALA A 124 8.44 3.49 5.35
CA ALA A 124 8.14 2.08 5.55
C ALA A 124 7.45 1.51 4.31
N ILE A 125 7.49 0.19 4.17
CA ILE A 125 6.87 -0.53 3.05
C ILE A 125 6.05 -1.68 3.65
N TYR A 126 4.80 -1.82 3.25
CA TYR A 126 3.86 -2.82 3.72
C TYR A 126 3.35 -3.67 2.56
N ASN A 127 3.00 -4.92 2.82
CA ASN A 127 2.18 -5.69 1.88
C ASN A 127 0.79 -5.05 1.77
N TRP A 128 0.20 -5.09 0.57
CA TRP A 128 -1.14 -4.59 0.34
C TRP A 128 -2.01 -5.71 -0.25
N ASP A 129 -3.06 -6.09 0.49
CA ASP A 129 -4.02 -7.10 0.08
C ASP A 129 -5.31 -6.42 -0.38
N LYS A 130 -5.53 -6.36 -1.70
CA LYS A 130 -6.72 -5.72 -2.27
C LYS A 130 -8.02 -6.44 -1.88
N ASP A 131 -7.95 -7.75 -1.64
CA ASP A 131 -9.11 -8.62 -1.45
C ASP A 131 -9.57 -8.63 0.02
N ALA A 132 -8.71 -8.22 0.96
CA ALA A 132 -9.03 -8.17 2.39
C ALA A 132 -10.24 -7.28 2.75
N ALA A 133 -10.57 -6.26 1.94
CA ALA A 133 -11.75 -5.44 2.17
C ALA A 133 -13.07 -6.18 1.85
N GLU A 134 -13.06 -7.07 0.85
CA GLU A 134 -14.24 -7.85 0.48
C GLU A 134 -14.52 -8.92 1.55
N GLU A 135 -13.48 -9.46 2.19
CA GLU A 135 -13.62 -10.43 3.29
C GLU A 135 -14.19 -9.77 4.56
N SER A 136 -13.80 -8.53 4.86
CA SER A 136 -14.38 -7.78 5.99
C SER A 136 -15.89 -7.47 5.83
N GLU A 137 -16.36 -7.24 4.60
CA GLU A 137 -17.79 -6.99 4.33
C GLU A 137 -18.64 -8.27 4.42
N ILE A 138 -18.06 -9.44 4.13
CA ILE A 138 -18.75 -10.74 4.25
C ILE A 138 -18.93 -11.11 5.72
N ILE A 139 -17.92 -10.88 6.57
CA ILE A 139 -17.95 -11.22 8.00
C ILE A 139 -18.98 -10.36 8.77
N GLU A 140 -19.17 -9.09 8.40
CA GLU A 140 -20.20 -8.24 9.02
C GLU A 140 -21.65 -8.68 8.70
N SER A 141 -21.86 -9.49 7.66
CA SER A 141 -23.19 -9.96 7.27
C SER A 141 -23.63 -11.27 7.93
N GLU A 142 -22.71 -12.03 8.55
CA GLU A 142 -22.98 -13.35 9.14
C GLU A 142 -22.79 -13.38 10.68
N GLY A 143 -22.59 -12.21 11.31
CA GLY A 143 -22.24 -12.06 12.73
C GLY A 143 -23.37 -11.61 13.67
N GLU A 144 -24.62 -12.02 13.47
CA GLU A 144 -25.67 -11.89 14.50
C GLU A 144 -26.50 -13.17 14.59
N GLU A 145 -25.98 -14.21 15.25
CA GLU A 145 -26.79 -15.10 16.08
C GLU A 145 -26.01 -15.42 17.37
N THR A 146 -26.43 -14.77 18.45
CA THR A 146 -26.10 -15.13 19.82
C THR A 146 -26.72 -16.49 20.14
N GLU A 147 -25.91 -17.55 20.26
CA GLU A 147 -26.30 -18.73 21.02
C GLU A 147 -25.50 -18.77 22.32
N THR A 148 -26.14 -18.28 23.38
CA THR A 148 -25.76 -18.54 24.77
C THR A 148 -25.80 -20.05 25.03
N VAL A 149 -24.66 -20.68 25.26
CA VAL A 149 -24.61 -21.98 25.94
C VAL A 149 -24.02 -21.80 27.32
N GLU A 150 -24.89 -22.10 28.28
CA GLU A 150 -24.75 -22.06 29.73
C GLU A 150 -23.51 -22.78 30.24
N ALA A 151 -22.89 -22.17 31.25
CA ALA A 151 -21.76 -22.70 31.99
C ALA A 151 -22.12 -23.98 32.76
N THR A 152 -21.24 -24.99 32.69
CA THR A 152 -21.06 -25.93 33.81
C THR A 152 -19.59 -25.96 34.19
N VAL A 153 -19.31 -25.34 35.34
CA VAL A 153 -18.04 -25.38 36.05
C VAL A 153 -17.89 -26.78 36.66
N ALA A 154 -16.81 -27.46 36.32
CA ALA A 154 -16.27 -28.56 37.11
C ALA A 154 -14.78 -28.30 37.31
N GLU A 155 -14.42 -28.03 38.57
CA GLU A 155 -13.07 -27.95 39.11
C GLU A 155 -12.22 -29.19 38.78
N SER A 156 -10.96 -28.97 38.43
CA SER A 156 -9.86 -29.70 39.06
C SER A 156 -8.54 -28.96 38.88
N GLU A 157 -7.90 -28.78 40.02
CA GLU A 157 -6.52 -28.37 40.26
C GLU A 157 -5.52 -29.24 39.50
N VAL A 158 -4.35 -28.69 39.13
CA VAL A 158 -2.99 -29.19 39.47
C VAL A 158 -1.93 -28.19 38.95
N GLU A 159 -1.21 -27.63 39.92
CA GLU A 159 0.24 -27.33 39.99
C GLU A 159 1.11 -27.40 38.71
N ASP A 160 1.92 -26.37 38.44
CA ASP A 160 3.35 -26.31 38.82
C ASP A 160 4.16 -25.34 37.93
N ALA A 161 5.28 -24.90 38.50
CA ALA A 161 6.20 -23.81 38.23
C ALA A 161 6.91 -23.71 36.87
N GLY A 162 7.56 -22.56 36.65
CA GLY A 162 8.76 -22.42 35.79
C GLY A 162 8.80 -21.12 35.00
N THR A 163 9.18 -19.99 35.60
CA THR A 163 10.54 -19.39 35.52
C THR A 163 10.79 -18.56 34.25
N GLN A 164 10.92 -17.25 34.48
CA GLN A 164 11.55 -16.27 33.61
C GLN A 164 13.04 -16.57 33.46
N GLU A 165 13.59 -16.50 32.24
CA GLU A 165 14.98 -16.04 32.07
C GLU A 165 15.07 -15.11 30.85
N THR A 166 15.46 -13.88 31.17
CA THR A 166 16.05 -12.86 30.31
C THR A 166 17.48 -13.25 29.95
N GLU A 167 17.90 -13.10 28.70
CA GLU A 167 19.30 -12.77 28.43
C GLU A 167 19.45 -11.96 27.14
N ALA A 168 20.04 -10.78 27.29
CA ALA A 168 20.53 -9.94 26.22
C ALA A 168 21.93 -10.41 25.82
N VAL A 169 22.28 -10.37 24.53
CA VAL A 169 23.70 -10.32 24.13
C VAL A 169 23.89 -9.25 23.06
N GLU A 170 24.65 -8.26 23.49
CA GLU A 170 25.32 -7.18 22.81
C GLU A 170 26.72 -7.69 22.38
N GLU A 171 27.14 -7.48 21.13
CA GLU A 171 28.57 -7.35 20.76
C GLU A 171 28.65 -6.79 19.32
N THR A 172 28.99 -5.52 19.14
CA THR A 172 30.33 -4.89 19.08
C THR A 172 30.99 -5.00 17.72
N ILE A 173 31.34 -3.80 17.26
CA ILE A 173 32.06 -3.37 16.07
C ILE A 173 33.54 -3.79 16.20
N GLU A 174 34.11 -4.36 15.14
CA GLU A 174 35.54 -4.19 14.87
C GLU A 174 35.81 -3.79 13.41
N SER A 175 36.59 -2.73 13.31
CA SER A 175 37.17 -2.06 12.16
C SER A 175 38.51 -2.67 11.77
N GLU A 176 38.89 -2.69 10.48
CA GLU A 176 40.32 -2.51 10.11
C GLU A 176 40.53 -2.09 8.63
N THR A 177 41.18 -0.92 8.48
CA THR A 177 42.26 -0.49 7.55
C THR A 177 42.20 -0.90 6.06
N VAL A 178 42.11 0.03 5.09
CA VAL A 178 43.17 0.92 4.55
C VAL A 178 44.48 0.20 4.26
N GLU A 179 44.78 -0.05 2.98
CA GLU A 179 46.12 0.14 2.42
C GLU A 179 46.03 0.64 0.95
N THR A 180 46.85 1.64 0.68
CA THR A 180 47.18 2.32 -0.57
C THR A 180 48.39 1.65 -1.24
N GLU A 181 48.43 1.57 -2.57
CA GLU A 181 49.65 1.56 -3.43
C GLU A 181 49.19 1.62 -4.90
N SER A 182 49.35 2.72 -5.65
CA SER A 182 50.55 3.23 -6.35
C SER A 182 51.13 2.28 -7.40
N GLU A 183 50.80 2.51 -8.68
CA GLU A 183 51.75 2.54 -9.82
C GLU A 183 51.08 3.10 -11.09
#